data_AF-A0A1V4SSS5-F1
#
_entry.id   AF-A0A1V4SSS5-F1
#
_cell.length_a   1.000
_cell.length_b   1.000
_cell.length_c   1.000
_cell.angle_alpha   90.00
_cell.angle_beta   90.00
_cell.angle_gamma   90.00
#
_symmetry.space_group_name_H-M   'P 1'
#
loop_
_entity.id
_entity.type
_entity.pdbx_description
1 polymer ?
#
loop_
_entity_poly.entity_id
_entity_poly.type
_entity_poly.pdbx_seq_one_letter_code
_entity_poly.pdbx_strand_id
1 'polypeptide(L)'
;MSKIKRLVTRQALGIEESAYNFGKVNVISGGNARGKTSILEIIEKGYYNTDRRDKFVRTGADKAYIELETDDGMRVERTINEDGTSSVKVTRDGIPVRAPQTFLDQLFGVTKERKDVFAFNPVDFMDKSPKEQSKILLSMMPISVSQKDMNEWFEGNVPPVNPNMHGLLVLKELEKYWYDARHEANGAVRATSAEVEALQKQLPDNYDVTEWESYSLMELSDKIRKGEQTNNYRKQAQVLIDGLDDKKKSINDKYDLQVKEQEELRDFKVQRAQKSIDDQKQVIKDEIESIKVDINSHRSEIERLRALIFDEETAIKNCETKIQLNQKDLDNFDNSILATKTESIANEMNIAVNAIEENRQKEIEAAEKRAKDAENYLVENLEIEIMPLEEQYSQAEKMKGFVEMAHNLQNVQTRLENETAVAEKYDRFVELCRKKPAELLKSIKLPVEGLSIGTIKNGDKEENIVLFEGQTLKQHNTAKQITTCINIAKAYAKDTPLKLICVDRIESLDEDAREEFFRQIESDDEYQYFVTLVTRGEMKVESKGQVG
;
A
#
# COMPACT_ATOMS: atom_id res chain seq x y z
N MET A 1 -37.46 58.33 -8.11
CA MET A 1 -37.46 57.10 -8.93
C MET A 1 -38.24 57.45 -10.17
N SER A 2 -37.68 57.19 -11.35
CA SER A 2 -38.28 57.60 -12.62
C SER A 2 -39.54 56.75 -12.85
N LYS A 3 -40.70 57.39 -12.97
CA LYS A 3 -41.98 56.73 -13.28
C LYS A 3 -42.53 57.26 -14.59
N ILE A 4 -43.10 56.39 -15.41
CA ILE A 4 -43.71 56.76 -16.70
C ILE A 4 -44.93 57.63 -16.41
N LYS A 5 -44.88 58.89 -16.83
CA LYS A 5 -45.98 59.85 -16.70
C LYS A 5 -46.90 59.83 -17.90
N ARG A 6 -46.34 59.63 -19.10
CA ARG A 6 -47.09 59.69 -20.36
C ARG A 6 -46.55 58.72 -21.40
N LEU A 7 -47.48 58.14 -22.16
CA LEU A 7 -47.21 57.39 -23.39
C LEU A 7 -47.95 58.04 -24.55
N VAL A 8 -47.26 58.27 -25.66
CA VAL A 8 -47.87 58.55 -26.96
C VAL A 8 -47.41 57.47 -27.94
N THR A 9 -48.35 56.89 -28.66
CA THR A 9 -48.06 55.85 -29.64
C THR A 9 -48.82 56.09 -30.93
N ARG A 10 -48.18 55.81 -32.07
CA ARG A 10 -48.77 55.94 -33.41
C ARG A 10 -48.41 54.75 -34.27
N GLN A 11 -49.39 54.27 -35.03
CA GLN A 11 -49.24 53.20 -36.01
C GLN A 11 -48.55 51.93 -35.46
N ALA A 12 -48.77 51.63 -34.17
CA ALA A 12 -48.17 50.50 -33.47
C ALA A 12 -49.23 49.43 -33.21
N LEU A 13 -48.96 48.20 -33.64
CA LEU A 13 -49.85 47.05 -33.47
C LEU A 13 -51.26 47.36 -34.03
N GLY A 14 -52.29 47.23 -33.18
CA GLY A 14 -53.68 47.56 -33.54
C GLY A 14 -54.05 49.04 -33.34
N ILE A 15 -53.10 49.92 -33.00
CA ILE A 15 -53.35 51.30 -32.57
C ILE A 15 -52.89 52.28 -33.66
N GLU A 16 -53.80 53.16 -34.10
CA GLU A 16 -53.48 54.21 -35.09
C GLU A 16 -52.83 55.43 -34.43
N GLU A 17 -53.46 55.99 -33.40
CA GLU A 17 -52.89 57.00 -32.52
C GLU A 17 -53.55 56.90 -31.14
N SER A 18 -52.76 56.98 -30.07
CA SER A 18 -53.28 57.05 -28.71
C SER A 18 -52.30 57.78 -27.79
N ALA A 19 -52.84 58.45 -26.79
CA ALA A 19 -52.08 59.10 -25.74
C ALA A 19 -52.67 58.74 -24.37
N TYR A 20 -51.82 58.33 -23.44
CA TYR A 20 -52.19 57.91 -22.10
C TYR A 20 -51.39 58.69 -21.07
N ASN A 21 -52.05 59.11 -20.00
CA ASN A 21 -51.41 59.63 -18.80
C ASN A 21 -51.50 58.57 -17.72
N PHE A 22 -50.35 58.25 -17.14
CA PHE A 22 -50.24 57.17 -16.17
C PHE A 22 -50.09 57.71 -14.76
N GLY A 23 -50.59 56.93 -13.83
CA GLY A 23 -50.41 57.06 -12.40
C GLY A 23 -49.36 56.06 -11.90
N LYS A 24 -49.36 55.86 -10.59
CA LYS A 24 -48.57 54.84 -9.91
C LYS A 24 -49.09 53.42 -10.24
N VAL A 25 -50.41 53.24 -10.23
CA VAL A 25 -51.08 51.98 -10.57
C VAL A 25 -51.99 52.22 -11.77
N ASN A 26 -51.79 51.47 -12.85
CA ASN A 26 -52.51 51.67 -14.12
C ASN A 26 -53.22 50.38 -14.50
N VAL A 27 -54.55 50.39 -14.47
CA VAL A 27 -55.39 49.24 -14.80
C VAL A 27 -55.94 49.41 -16.22
N ILE A 28 -55.52 48.52 -17.11
CA ILE A 28 -55.94 48.47 -18.51
C ILE A 28 -57.03 47.40 -18.62
N SER A 29 -58.29 47.82 -18.61
CA SER A 29 -59.44 46.92 -18.61
C SER A 29 -60.15 46.86 -19.97
N GLY A 30 -60.88 45.78 -20.26
CA GLY A 30 -61.70 45.64 -21.47
C GLY A 30 -61.85 44.19 -21.96
N GLY A 31 -62.68 44.00 -22.99
CA GLY A 31 -62.94 42.69 -23.59
C GLY A 31 -61.71 42.00 -24.21
N ASN A 32 -61.84 40.71 -24.54
CA ASN A 32 -60.79 39.96 -25.24
C ASN A 32 -60.46 40.58 -26.60
N ALA A 33 -59.18 40.53 -26.99
CA ALA A 33 -58.64 41.06 -28.24
C ALA A 33 -58.82 42.59 -28.47
N ARG A 34 -59.05 43.38 -27.42
CA ARG A 34 -59.20 44.84 -27.49
C ARG A 34 -57.89 45.64 -27.37
N GLY A 35 -56.74 45.00 -27.50
CA GLY A 35 -55.42 45.67 -27.48
C GLY A 35 -54.82 45.93 -26.09
N LYS A 36 -55.35 45.32 -25.01
CA LYS A 36 -54.84 45.51 -23.64
C LYS A 36 -53.35 45.19 -23.51
N THR A 37 -52.97 43.97 -23.89
CA THR A 37 -51.58 43.51 -23.93
C THR A 37 -50.73 44.34 -24.89
N SER A 38 -51.33 44.92 -25.95
CA SER A 38 -50.60 45.80 -26.89
C SER A 38 -50.06 47.05 -26.21
N ILE A 39 -50.71 47.61 -25.17
CA ILE A 39 -50.15 48.75 -24.43
C ILE A 39 -48.89 48.33 -23.66
N LEU A 40 -48.93 47.17 -22.97
CA LEU A 40 -47.75 46.64 -22.26
C LEU A 40 -46.58 46.39 -23.23
N GLU A 41 -46.87 45.78 -24.38
CA GLU A 41 -45.89 45.52 -25.43
C GLU A 41 -45.29 46.82 -26.00
N ILE A 42 -46.08 47.89 -26.13
CA ILE A 42 -45.59 49.20 -26.59
C ILE A 42 -44.64 49.82 -25.57
N ILE A 43 -44.96 49.74 -24.27
CA ILE A 43 -44.09 50.23 -23.20
C ILE A 43 -42.76 49.46 -23.22
N GLU A 44 -42.84 48.13 -23.29
CA GLU A 44 -41.68 47.25 -23.37
C GLU A 44 -40.82 47.52 -24.62
N LYS A 45 -41.45 47.65 -25.80
CA LYS A 45 -40.77 47.96 -27.05
C LYS A 45 -40.06 49.31 -26.96
N GLY A 46 -40.68 50.31 -26.35
CA GLY A 46 -40.09 51.64 -26.14
C GLY A 46 -38.76 51.56 -25.41
N TYR A 47 -38.73 50.88 -24.26
CA TYR A 47 -37.55 50.78 -23.40
C TYR A 47 -36.52 49.74 -23.85
N TYR A 48 -36.95 48.52 -24.17
CA TYR A 48 -36.06 47.35 -24.29
C TYR A 48 -36.01 46.75 -25.71
N ASN A 49 -36.78 47.29 -26.65
CA ASN A 49 -36.77 46.92 -28.08
C ASN A 49 -37.06 45.44 -28.38
N THR A 50 -37.90 44.77 -27.59
CA THR A 50 -38.20 43.34 -27.77
C THR A 50 -39.10 43.05 -28.97
N ASP A 51 -38.97 41.88 -29.58
CA ASP A 51 -39.86 41.42 -30.66
C ASP A 51 -40.76 40.31 -30.14
N ARG A 52 -41.95 40.68 -29.64
CA ARG A 52 -42.96 39.70 -29.20
C ARG A 52 -43.86 39.17 -30.30
N ARG A 53 -44.01 39.93 -31.39
CA ARG A 53 -44.87 39.61 -32.54
C ARG A 53 -44.08 39.75 -33.82
N ASP A 54 -44.47 38.97 -34.83
CA ASP A 54 -43.87 39.02 -36.17
C ASP A 54 -43.92 40.42 -36.81
N LYS A 55 -44.96 41.21 -36.48
CA LYS A 55 -45.12 42.58 -36.96
C LYS A 55 -45.52 43.52 -35.84
N PHE A 56 -44.67 44.53 -35.60
CA PHE A 56 -44.95 45.60 -34.63
C PHE A 56 -45.63 46.82 -35.28
N VAL A 57 -45.26 47.17 -36.51
CA VAL A 57 -45.87 48.29 -37.24
C VAL A 57 -47.27 47.89 -37.73
N ARG A 58 -48.26 48.77 -37.54
CA ARG A 58 -49.64 48.53 -37.98
C ARG A 58 -49.68 48.21 -39.47
N THR A 59 -50.51 47.26 -39.86
CA THR A 59 -50.68 46.89 -41.28
C THR A 59 -51.05 48.11 -42.12
N GLY A 60 -50.25 48.39 -43.16
CA GLY A 60 -50.44 49.52 -44.07
C GLY A 60 -49.72 50.81 -43.66
N ALA A 61 -48.93 50.82 -42.59
CA ALA A 61 -48.10 51.95 -42.20
C ALA A 61 -46.61 51.66 -42.43
N ASP A 62 -45.85 52.70 -42.82
CA ASP A 62 -44.40 52.58 -43.08
C ASP A 62 -43.57 52.52 -41.78
N LYS A 63 -44.08 53.12 -40.70
CA LYS A 63 -43.39 53.23 -39.42
C LYS A 63 -44.35 53.36 -38.24
N ALA A 64 -43.93 52.84 -37.09
CA ALA A 64 -44.54 53.06 -35.78
C ALA A 64 -43.71 54.05 -34.96
N TYR A 65 -44.37 54.84 -34.12
CA TYR A 65 -43.74 55.79 -33.22
C TYR A 65 -44.20 55.56 -31.78
N ILE A 66 -43.24 55.59 -30.85
CA ILE A 66 -43.47 55.48 -29.41
C ILE A 66 -42.74 56.62 -28.73
N GLU A 67 -43.43 57.34 -27.85
CA GLU A 67 -42.87 58.35 -26.97
C GLU A 67 -43.29 58.06 -25.54
N LEU A 68 -42.31 57.90 -24.66
CA LEU A 68 -42.49 57.70 -23.23
C LEU A 68 -41.83 58.87 -22.50
N GLU A 69 -42.56 59.50 -21.61
CA GLU A 69 -42.09 60.58 -20.76
C GLU A 69 -42.23 60.19 -19.30
N THR A 70 -41.21 60.44 -18.50
CA THR A 70 -41.18 60.16 -17.07
C THR A 70 -41.30 61.43 -16.23
N ASP A 71 -41.64 61.26 -14.96
CA ASP A 71 -41.78 62.34 -13.98
C ASP A 71 -40.47 63.08 -13.66
N ASP A 72 -39.32 62.45 -13.93
CA ASP A 72 -37.98 63.03 -13.74
C ASP A 72 -37.41 63.69 -15.00
N GLY A 73 -38.24 64.02 -16.00
CA GLY A 73 -37.82 64.76 -17.20
C GLY A 73 -37.08 63.91 -18.24
N MET A 74 -37.05 62.58 -18.08
CA MET A 74 -36.55 61.68 -19.11
C MET A 74 -37.62 61.45 -20.18
N ARG A 75 -37.20 61.51 -21.45
CA ARG A 75 -38.04 61.19 -22.61
C ARG A 75 -37.36 60.16 -23.49
N VAL A 76 -38.11 59.14 -23.90
CA VAL A 76 -37.68 58.07 -24.80
C VAL A 76 -38.54 58.13 -26.05
N GLU A 77 -37.93 58.40 -27.19
CA GLU A 77 -38.56 58.44 -28.50
C GLU A 77 -38.04 57.26 -29.32
N ARG A 78 -38.90 56.30 -29.69
CA ARG A 78 -38.54 55.17 -30.55
C ARG A 78 -39.36 55.20 -31.84
N THR A 79 -38.66 55.07 -32.96
CA THR A 79 -39.28 54.83 -34.27
C THR A 79 -38.90 53.44 -34.73
N ILE A 80 -39.90 52.68 -35.20
CA ILE A 80 -39.73 51.33 -35.75
C ILE A 80 -40.24 51.37 -37.20
N ASN A 81 -39.40 50.98 -38.15
CA ASN A 81 -39.77 50.88 -39.56
C ASN A 81 -40.44 49.54 -39.86
N GLU A 82 -41.15 49.44 -40.98
CA GLU A 82 -41.84 48.21 -41.39
C GLU A 82 -40.89 47.00 -41.53
N ASP A 83 -39.62 47.24 -41.92
CA ASP A 83 -38.58 46.22 -42.02
C ASP A 83 -38.05 45.71 -40.67
N GLY A 84 -38.58 46.24 -39.55
CA GLY A 84 -38.17 45.91 -38.19
C GLY A 84 -36.98 46.71 -37.66
N THR A 85 -36.29 47.50 -38.50
CA THR A 85 -35.23 48.38 -38.04
C THR A 85 -35.78 49.45 -37.12
N SER A 86 -35.09 49.75 -36.02
CA SER A 86 -35.54 50.75 -35.05
C SER A 86 -34.44 51.72 -34.66
N SER A 87 -34.85 52.95 -34.37
CA SER A 87 -33.99 54.00 -33.82
C SER A 87 -34.58 54.50 -32.52
N VAL A 88 -33.75 54.69 -31.51
CA VAL A 88 -34.16 55.25 -30.22
C VAL A 88 -33.34 56.50 -29.89
N LYS A 89 -34.04 57.50 -29.39
CA LYS A 89 -33.47 58.72 -28.85
C LYS A 89 -33.94 58.86 -27.42
N VAL A 90 -33.00 59.17 -26.52
CA VAL A 90 -33.28 59.39 -25.12
C VAL A 90 -32.76 60.77 -24.75
N THR A 91 -33.60 61.57 -24.09
CA THR A 91 -33.20 62.87 -23.54
C THR A 91 -33.51 62.93 -22.04
N ARG A 92 -32.67 63.59 -21.26
CA ARG A 92 -32.97 63.98 -19.87
C ARG A 92 -32.89 65.49 -19.78
N ASP A 93 -33.96 66.13 -19.30
CA ASP A 93 -34.06 67.59 -19.21
C ASP A 93 -33.74 68.29 -20.55
N GLY A 94 -34.15 67.66 -21.67
CA GLY A 94 -33.89 68.12 -23.03
C GLY A 94 -32.49 67.80 -23.60
N ILE A 95 -31.57 67.24 -22.81
CA ILE A 95 -30.20 66.90 -23.24
C ILE A 95 -30.15 65.45 -23.75
N PRO A 96 -29.68 65.19 -24.98
CA PRO A 96 -29.53 63.82 -25.50
C PRO A 96 -28.53 62.96 -24.72
N VAL A 97 -28.89 61.71 -24.46
CA VAL A 97 -28.05 60.72 -23.79
C VAL A 97 -27.20 59.95 -24.82
N ARG A 98 -25.91 59.77 -24.53
CA ARG A 98 -25.00 58.96 -25.36
C ARG A 98 -25.30 57.47 -25.20
N ALA A 99 -25.25 56.71 -26.29
CA ALA A 99 -25.57 55.27 -26.32
C ALA A 99 -26.96 54.97 -25.71
N PRO A 100 -28.04 55.49 -26.32
CA PRO A 100 -29.37 55.51 -25.72
C PRO A 100 -29.88 54.13 -25.32
N GLN A 101 -29.67 53.09 -26.14
CA GLN A 101 -30.10 51.73 -25.76
C GLN A 101 -29.35 51.20 -24.53
N THR A 102 -28.01 51.34 -24.48
CA THR A 102 -27.20 50.91 -23.34
C THR A 102 -27.63 51.61 -22.05
N PHE A 103 -27.98 52.90 -22.14
CA PHE A 103 -28.52 53.63 -21.02
C PHE A 103 -29.89 53.06 -20.57
N LEU A 104 -30.80 52.76 -21.51
CA LEU A 104 -32.09 52.15 -21.18
C LEU A 104 -31.90 50.76 -20.55
N ASP A 105 -30.99 49.95 -21.07
CA ASP A 105 -30.65 48.63 -20.52
C ASP A 105 -30.22 48.72 -19.04
N GLN A 106 -29.43 49.74 -18.68
CA GLN A 106 -29.03 50.00 -17.29
C GLN A 106 -30.20 50.33 -16.37
N LEU A 107 -31.29 50.93 -16.88
CA LEU A 107 -32.49 51.23 -16.08
C LEU A 107 -33.25 49.98 -15.63
N PHE A 108 -32.98 48.84 -16.29
CA PHE A 108 -33.53 47.52 -15.94
C PHE A 108 -32.50 46.60 -15.30
N GLY A 109 -31.31 47.11 -14.97
CA GLY A 109 -30.23 46.34 -14.37
C GLY A 109 -29.60 45.31 -15.31
N VAL A 110 -29.68 45.52 -16.63
CA VAL A 110 -29.07 44.63 -17.61
C VAL A 110 -27.55 44.77 -17.57
N THR A 111 -26.84 43.65 -17.41
CA THR A 111 -25.37 43.56 -17.40
C THR A 111 -24.89 42.43 -18.31
N LYS A 112 -23.57 42.24 -18.43
CA LYS A 112 -23.00 41.09 -19.16
C LYS A 112 -23.48 39.74 -18.60
N GLU A 113 -23.70 39.66 -17.29
CA GLU A 113 -24.17 38.46 -16.60
C GLU A 113 -25.70 38.39 -16.48
N ARG A 114 -26.38 39.54 -16.54
CA ARG A 114 -27.83 39.67 -16.35
C ARG A 114 -28.46 40.26 -17.60
N LYS A 115 -28.84 39.41 -18.56
CA LYS A 115 -29.39 39.90 -19.85
C LYS A 115 -30.89 40.06 -19.86
N ASP A 116 -31.61 39.25 -19.10
CA ASP A 116 -33.06 39.21 -19.19
C ASP A 116 -33.73 40.43 -18.52
N VAL A 117 -34.92 40.83 -18.95
CA VAL A 117 -35.71 41.88 -18.29
C VAL A 117 -37.10 41.34 -17.95
N PHE A 118 -37.19 40.65 -16.82
CA PHE A 118 -38.43 39.97 -16.39
C PHE A 118 -39.50 40.90 -15.82
N ALA A 119 -39.18 42.17 -15.63
CA ALA A 119 -40.11 43.13 -15.03
C ALA A 119 -41.33 43.44 -15.93
N PHE A 120 -41.23 43.16 -17.24
CA PHE A 120 -42.28 43.47 -18.21
C PHE A 120 -43.39 42.40 -18.35
N ASN A 121 -43.13 41.16 -17.96
CA ASN A 121 -44.19 40.15 -17.90
C ASN A 121 -43.83 38.98 -16.98
N PRO A 122 -44.30 38.99 -15.71
CA PRO A 122 -44.14 37.89 -14.78
C PRO A 122 -44.60 36.54 -15.35
N VAL A 123 -45.59 36.53 -16.26
CA VAL A 123 -46.09 35.32 -16.91
C VAL A 123 -45.01 34.65 -17.77
N ASP A 124 -44.09 35.40 -18.37
CA ASP A 124 -42.99 34.82 -19.15
C ASP A 124 -42.08 33.92 -18.30
N PHE A 125 -42.02 34.15 -16.99
CA PHE A 125 -41.28 33.28 -16.07
C PHE A 125 -41.93 31.89 -15.95
N MET A 126 -43.26 31.79 -16.06
CA MET A 126 -44.00 30.52 -15.99
C MET A 126 -43.70 29.62 -17.20
N ASP A 127 -43.50 30.21 -18.37
CA ASP A 127 -43.29 29.48 -19.62
C ASP A 127 -41.86 28.95 -19.78
N LYS A 128 -40.92 29.45 -18.97
CA LYS A 128 -39.52 28.99 -18.98
C LYS A 128 -39.36 27.56 -18.47
N SER A 129 -38.30 26.92 -18.94
CA SER A 129 -37.90 25.63 -18.39
C SER A 129 -37.46 25.77 -16.91
N PRO A 130 -37.61 24.72 -16.07
CA PRO A 130 -37.13 24.76 -14.68
C PRO A 130 -35.65 25.16 -14.54
N LYS A 131 -34.82 24.80 -15.53
CA LYS A 131 -33.42 25.15 -15.60
C LYS A 131 -33.19 26.65 -15.80
N GLU A 132 -33.91 27.26 -16.73
CA GLU A 132 -33.84 28.70 -16.96
C GLU A 132 -34.40 29.47 -15.76
N GLN A 133 -35.54 29.03 -15.20
CA GLN A 133 -36.09 29.60 -13.96
C GLN A 133 -35.05 29.61 -12.84
N SER A 134 -34.35 28.48 -12.65
CA SER A 134 -33.30 28.35 -11.64
C SER A 134 -32.14 29.30 -11.89
N LYS A 135 -31.66 29.39 -13.13
CA LYS A 135 -30.57 30.32 -13.50
C LYS A 135 -30.92 31.76 -13.16
N ILE A 136 -32.17 32.17 -13.44
CA ILE A 136 -32.66 33.52 -13.16
C ILE A 136 -32.70 33.78 -11.66
N LEU A 137 -33.30 32.87 -10.88
CA LEU A 137 -33.41 33.00 -9.43
C LEU A 137 -32.05 33.03 -8.74
N LEU A 138 -31.13 32.17 -9.17
CA LEU A 138 -29.75 32.16 -8.68
C LEU A 138 -29.03 33.47 -9.04
N SER A 139 -29.25 34.03 -10.24
CA SER A 139 -28.63 35.32 -10.61
C SER A 139 -29.07 36.51 -9.74
N MET A 140 -30.21 36.40 -9.04
CA MET A 140 -30.68 37.43 -8.11
C MET A 140 -30.04 37.33 -6.71
N MET A 141 -29.36 36.23 -6.40
CA MET A 141 -28.71 36.05 -5.10
C MET A 141 -27.21 36.37 -5.22
N PRO A 142 -26.66 37.29 -4.40
CA PRO A 142 -25.24 37.63 -4.43
C PRO A 142 -24.40 36.58 -3.70
N ILE A 143 -24.49 35.30 -4.11
CA ILE A 143 -23.69 34.21 -3.56
C ILE A 143 -22.54 33.94 -4.52
N SER A 144 -21.32 34.20 -4.05
CA SER A 144 -20.10 33.80 -4.73
C SER A 144 -19.26 32.94 -3.81
N VAL A 145 -18.49 32.03 -4.41
CA VAL A 145 -17.46 31.25 -3.72
C VAL A 145 -16.16 31.59 -4.42
N SER A 146 -15.28 32.28 -3.72
CA SER A 146 -14.00 32.72 -4.28
C SER A 146 -12.94 31.62 -4.18
N GLN A 147 -11.86 31.78 -4.94
CA GLN A 147 -10.69 30.90 -4.84
C GLN A 147 -10.07 30.91 -3.45
N LYS A 148 -10.16 32.05 -2.75
CA LYS A 148 -9.67 32.20 -1.38
C LYS A 148 -10.50 31.35 -0.41
N ASP A 149 -11.83 31.41 -0.54
CA ASP A 149 -12.75 30.61 0.28
C ASP A 149 -12.46 29.11 0.12
N MET A 150 -12.29 28.65 -1.12
CA MET A 150 -11.98 27.25 -1.39
C MET A 150 -10.62 26.81 -0.80
N ASN A 151 -9.60 27.67 -0.87
CA ASN A 151 -8.30 27.38 -0.25
C ASN A 151 -8.41 27.24 1.27
N GLU A 152 -9.15 28.15 1.93
CA GLU A 152 -9.36 28.09 3.37
C GLU A 152 -10.19 26.86 3.78
N TRP A 153 -11.25 26.55 3.04
CA TRP A 153 -12.16 25.43 3.34
C TRP A 153 -11.54 24.05 3.15
N PHE A 154 -10.66 23.90 2.17
CA PHE A 154 -10.08 22.60 1.79
C PHE A 154 -8.59 22.49 2.09
N GLU A 155 -8.07 23.34 2.98
CA GLU A 155 -6.69 23.30 3.45
C GLU A 155 -5.68 23.32 2.29
N GLY A 156 -5.93 24.15 1.27
CA GLY A 156 -5.11 24.26 0.06
C GLY A 156 -5.35 23.20 -1.02
N ASN A 157 -6.12 22.14 -0.75
CA ASN A 157 -6.51 21.16 -1.76
C ASN A 157 -7.71 21.65 -2.56
N VAL A 158 -7.54 22.59 -3.48
CA VAL A 158 -8.68 23.16 -4.22
C VAL A 158 -9.01 22.32 -5.46
N PRO A 159 -10.24 21.79 -5.57
CA PRO A 159 -10.68 21.08 -6.76
C PRO A 159 -10.75 21.99 -8.01
N PRO A 160 -10.68 21.43 -9.23
CA PRO A 160 -10.71 22.19 -10.48
C PRO A 160 -12.14 22.63 -10.85
N VAL A 161 -12.76 23.45 -10.01
CA VAL A 161 -14.10 24.03 -10.23
C VAL A 161 -14.01 25.48 -10.72
N ASN A 162 -14.98 25.90 -11.54
CA ASN A 162 -15.03 27.26 -12.09
C ASN A 162 -15.61 28.27 -11.07
N PRO A 163 -14.80 29.18 -10.50
CA PRO A 163 -15.27 30.13 -9.48
C PRO A 163 -16.17 31.24 -10.04
N ASN A 164 -16.25 31.40 -11.37
CA ASN A 164 -17.12 32.38 -12.00
C ASN A 164 -18.60 31.95 -12.05
N MET A 165 -18.90 30.71 -11.63
CA MET A 165 -20.28 30.25 -11.48
C MET A 165 -20.90 30.82 -10.20
N HIS A 166 -22.23 30.80 -10.13
CA HIS A 166 -22.94 31.15 -8.91
C HIS A 166 -22.51 30.23 -7.75
N GLY A 167 -22.27 30.78 -6.56
CA GLY A 167 -21.59 30.06 -5.47
C GLY A 167 -22.30 28.79 -4.99
N LEU A 168 -23.63 28.73 -5.06
CA LEU A 168 -24.37 27.48 -4.78
C LEU A 168 -24.09 26.36 -5.77
N LEU A 169 -23.81 26.68 -7.04
CA LEU A 169 -23.42 25.69 -8.04
C LEU A 169 -21.98 25.22 -7.80
N VAL A 170 -21.08 26.17 -7.46
CA VAL A 170 -19.69 25.85 -7.09
C VAL A 170 -19.67 24.87 -5.90
N LEU A 171 -20.44 25.13 -4.84
CA LEU A 171 -20.52 24.23 -3.68
C LEU A 171 -21.00 22.82 -4.01
N LYS A 172 -21.92 22.70 -4.96
CA LYS A 172 -22.43 21.38 -5.37
C LYS A 172 -21.42 20.61 -6.24
N GLU A 173 -20.66 21.30 -7.09
CA GLU A 173 -19.55 20.66 -7.82
C GLU A 173 -18.42 20.24 -6.86
N LEU A 174 -18.11 21.06 -5.86
CA LEU A 174 -17.18 20.72 -4.78
C LEU A 174 -17.66 19.51 -3.98
N GLU A 175 -18.95 19.46 -3.60
CA GLU A 175 -19.54 18.31 -2.89
C GLU A 175 -19.36 17.03 -3.70
N LYS A 176 -19.67 17.06 -5.00
CA LYS A 176 -19.53 15.92 -5.89
C LYS A 176 -18.08 15.43 -5.95
N TYR A 177 -17.14 16.34 -6.20
CA TYR A 177 -15.72 16.02 -6.27
C TYR A 177 -15.23 15.34 -4.97
N TRP A 178 -15.55 15.92 -3.81
CA TRP A 178 -15.12 15.36 -2.54
C TRP A 178 -15.84 14.06 -2.20
N TYR A 179 -17.09 13.88 -2.64
CA TYR A 179 -17.81 12.63 -2.47
C TYR A 179 -17.14 11.48 -3.24
N ASP A 180 -16.73 11.74 -4.48
CA ASP A 180 -16.03 10.77 -5.32
C ASP A 180 -14.64 10.43 -4.72
N ALA A 181 -13.86 11.45 -4.34
CA ALA A 181 -12.54 11.25 -3.69
C ALA A 181 -12.63 10.49 -2.36
N ARG A 182 -13.65 10.78 -1.54
CA ARG A 182 -13.96 10.07 -0.29
C ARG A 182 -14.35 8.62 -0.55
N HIS A 183 -15.08 8.35 -1.63
CA HIS A 183 -15.44 6.99 -2.00
C HIS A 183 -14.20 6.17 -2.35
N GLU A 184 -13.27 6.74 -3.12
CA GLU A 184 -11.99 6.11 -3.46
C GLU A 184 -11.13 5.88 -2.21
N ALA A 185 -10.98 6.88 -1.34
CA ALA A 185 -10.22 6.76 -0.09
C ALA A 185 -10.79 5.66 0.83
N ASN A 186 -12.11 5.58 0.98
CA ASN A 186 -12.77 4.49 1.71
C ASN A 186 -12.61 3.12 1.03
N GLY A 187 -12.40 3.09 -0.29
CA GLY A 187 -12.00 1.88 -1.01
C GLY A 187 -10.61 1.42 -0.60
N ALA A 188 -9.64 2.34 -0.59
CA ALA A 188 -8.26 2.08 -0.18
C ALA A 188 -8.17 1.56 1.26
N VAL A 189 -8.84 2.25 2.22
CA VAL A 189 -8.90 1.82 3.62
C VAL A 189 -9.41 0.39 3.77
N ARG A 190 -10.47 0.01 3.04
CA ARG A 190 -11.01 -1.36 3.08
C ARG A 190 -10.02 -2.38 2.51
N ALA A 191 -9.33 -2.04 1.42
CA ALA A 191 -8.34 -2.91 0.81
C ALA A 191 -7.13 -3.13 1.74
N THR A 192 -6.57 -2.04 2.28
CA THR A 192 -5.43 -2.09 3.20
C THR A 192 -5.81 -2.75 4.53
N SER A 193 -7.02 -2.52 5.05
CA SER A 193 -7.50 -3.19 6.26
C SER A 193 -7.62 -4.71 6.07
N ALA A 194 -8.09 -5.16 4.91
CA ALA A 194 -8.12 -6.57 4.57
C ALA A 194 -6.70 -7.16 4.44
N GLU A 195 -5.75 -6.39 3.91
CA GLU A 195 -4.32 -6.77 3.86
C GLU A 195 -3.73 -6.92 5.27
N VAL A 196 -4.00 -5.97 6.18
CA VAL A 196 -3.60 -6.07 7.61
C VAL A 196 -4.17 -7.34 8.24
N GLU A 197 -5.46 -7.62 8.06
CA GLU A 197 -6.11 -8.82 8.62
C GLU A 197 -5.48 -10.12 8.06
N ALA A 198 -5.16 -10.14 6.76
CA ALA A 198 -4.52 -11.28 6.11
C ALA A 198 -3.09 -11.52 6.61
N LEU A 199 -2.31 -10.46 6.82
CA LEU A 199 -0.97 -10.55 7.40
C LEU A 199 -1.02 -10.95 8.88
N GLN A 200 -1.96 -10.42 9.66
CA GLN A 200 -2.14 -10.80 11.07
C GLN A 200 -2.46 -12.29 11.24
N LYS A 201 -3.32 -12.86 10.39
CA LYS A 201 -3.67 -14.30 10.43
C LYS A 201 -2.51 -15.25 10.11
N GLN A 202 -1.49 -14.76 9.44
CA GLN A 202 -0.30 -15.53 9.08
C GLN A 202 0.79 -15.45 10.16
N LEU A 203 0.70 -14.49 11.08
CA LEU A 203 1.59 -14.40 12.23
C LEU A 203 1.06 -15.26 13.40
N PRO A 204 1.95 -15.80 14.26
CA PRO A 204 1.54 -16.44 15.50
C PRO A 204 0.79 -15.49 16.44
N ASP A 205 -0.11 -16.03 17.27
CA ASP A 205 -0.81 -15.25 18.29
C ASP A 205 0.18 -14.60 19.28
N ASN A 206 -0.02 -13.31 19.57
CA ASN A 206 0.83 -12.50 20.46
C ASN A 206 2.32 -12.50 20.07
N TYR A 207 2.64 -12.57 18.77
CA TYR A 207 4.02 -12.53 18.29
C TYR A 207 4.73 -11.21 18.65
N ASP A 208 5.85 -11.30 19.36
CA ASP A 208 6.71 -10.16 19.71
C ASP A 208 7.93 -10.08 18.78
N VAL A 209 7.91 -9.12 17.86
CA VAL A 209 9.04 -8.85 16.94
C VAL A 209 10.34 -8.60 17.68
N THR A 210 10.30 -7.81 18.75
CA THR A 210 11.51 -7.32 19.43
C THR A 210 12.22 -8.48 20.12
N GLU A 211 11.43 -9.41 20.70
CA GLU A 211 11.94 -10.64 21.29
C GLU A 211 12.70 -11.48 20.25
N TRP A 212 12.06 -11.78 19.11
CA TRP A 212 12.63 -12.68 18.09
C TRP A 212 13.76 -12.06 17.24
N GLU A 213 13.78 -10.73 17.10
CA GLU A 213 14.91 -10.00 16.51
C GLU A 213 16.19 -10.19 17.33
N SER A 214 16.06 -10.01 18.65
CA SER A 214 17.17 -10.12 19.60
C SER A 214 17.54 -11.56 19.96
N TYR A 215 16.67 -12.54 19.64
CA TYR A 215 16.90 -13.95 19.92
C TYR A 215 18.10 -14.53 19.15
N SER A 216 19.11 -15.02 19.89
CA SER A 216 20.35 -15.55 19.33
C SER A 216 20.24 -17.05 19.01
N LEU A 217 20.00 -17.37 17.73
CA LEU A 217 20.11 -18.75 17.22
C LEU A 217 21.55 -19.28 17.31
N MET A 218 22.55 -18.39 17.31
CA MET A 218 23.96 -18.76 17.41
C MET A 218 24.28 -19.42 18.75
N GLU A 219 23.74 -18.89 19.86
CA GLU A 219 23.95 -19.49 21.18
C GLU A 219 23.36 -20.89 21.30
N LEU A 220 22.19 -21.11 20.70
CA LEU A 220 21.53 -22.41 20.71
C LEU A 220 22.28 -23.42 19.81
N SER A 221 22.72 -22.98 18.62
CA SER A 221 23.58 -23.76 17.72
C SER A 221 24.92 -24.12 18.37
N ASP A 222 25.53 -23.20 19.13
CA ASP A 222 26.78 -23.46 19.84
C ASP A 222 26.59 -24.49 20.97
N LYS A 223 25.43 -24.48 21.65
CA LYS A 223 25.07 -25.52 22.64
C LYS A 223 24.89 -26.88 22.00
N ILE A 224 24.19 -26.96 20.86
CA ILE A 224 24.03 -28.19 20.07
C ILE A 224 25.40 -28.72 19.64
N ARG A 225 26.24 -27.88 19.01
CA ARG A 225 27.58 -28.27 18.55
C ARG A 225 28.47 -28.76 19.69
N LYS A 226 28.44 -28.09 20.85
CA LYS A 226 29.17 -28.54 22.05
C LYS A 226 28.65 -29.89 22.55
N GLY A 227 27.32 -30.08 22.56
CA GLY A 227 26.68 -31.35 22.89
C GLY A 227 27.10 -32.48 21.96
N GLU A 228 27.04 -32.27 20.64
CA GLU A 228 27.49 -33.24 19.63
C GLU A 228 28.95 -33.61 19.79
N GLN A 229 29.81 -32.61 20.02
CA GLN A 229 31.24 -32.81 20.22
C GLN A 229 31.51 -33.65 21.46
N THR A 230 30.86 -33.33 22.60
CA THR A 230 30.95 -34.11 23.83
C THR A 230 30.46 -35.55 23.62
N ASN A 231 29.31 -35.73 22.99
CA ASN A 231 28.74 -37.07 22.75
C ASN A 231 29.62 -37.89 21.78
N ASN A 232 30.24 -37.27 20.77
CA ASN A 232 31.19 -37.94 19.88
C ASN A 232 32.46 -38.37 20.62
N TYR A 233 33.03 -37.50 21.45
CA TYR A 233 34.19 -37.87 22.28
C TYR A 233 33.84 -38.98 23.27
N ARG A 234 32.64 -38.98 23.85
CA ARG A 234 32.16 -40.11 24.67
C ARG A 234 32.08 -41.40 23.86
N LYS A 235 31.54 -41.37 22.63
CA LYS A 235 31.49 -42.55 21.75
C LYS A 235 32.89 -43.08 21.42
N GLN A 236 33.84 -42.20 21.14
CA GLN A 236 35.23 -42.57 20.88
C GLN A 236 35.90 -43.15 22.13
N ALA A 237 35.66 -42.57 23.31
CA ALA A 237 36.13 -43.09 24.60
C ALA A 237 35.55 -44.47 24.89
N GLN A 238 34.25 -44.69 24.64
CA GLN A 238 33.60 -45.98 24.79
C GLN A 238 34.19 -47.04 23.85
N VAL A 239 34.42 -46.70 22.58
CA VAL A 239 35.08 -47.60 21.61
C VAL A 239 36.50 -47.98 22.07
N LEU A 240 37.24 -47.07 22.69
CA LEU A 240 38.57 -47.37 23.24
C LEU A 240 38.52 -48.32 24.44
N ILE A 241 37.50 -48.21 25.28
CA ILE A 241 37.27 -49.11 26.42
C ILE A 241 36.82 -50.48 25.93
N ASP A 242 35.80 -50.53 25.07
CA ASP A 242 35.24 -51.79 24.55
C ASP A 242 36.27 -52.57 23.72
N GLY A 243 37.13 -51.86 22.97
CA GLY A 243 38.19 -52.45 22.15
C GLY A 243 39.50 -52.75 22.90
N LEU A 244 39.58 -52.50 24.21
CA LEU A 244 40.80 -52.67 24.99
C LEU A 244 41.25 -54.14 25.03
N ASP A 245 40.32 -55.06 25.23
CA ASP A 245 40.63 -56.49 25.35
C ASP A 245 41.12 -57.08 24.03
N ASP A 246 40.50 -56.72 22.91
CA ASP A 246 40.95 -57.11 21.58
C ASP A 246 42.33 -56.53 21.26
N LYS A 247 42.61 -55.30 21.71
CA LYS A 247 43.91 -54.66 21.53
C LYS A 247 45.00 -55.30 22.39
N LYS A 248 44.71 -55.63 23.65
CA LYS A 248 45.61 -56.41 24.52
C LYS A 248 45.91 -57.77 23.89
N LYS A 249 44.89 -58.45 23.36
CA LYS A 249 45.05 -59.72 22.66
C LYS A 249 45.94 -59.60 21.42
N SER A 250 45.71 -58.60 20.57
CA SER A 250 46.55 -58.36 19.39
C SER A 250 48.01 -58.05 19.75
N ILE A 251 48.25 -57.28 20.81
CA ILE A 251 49.59 -56.99 21.34
C ILE A 251 50.24 -58.28 21.85
N ASN A 252 49.51 -59.09 22.62
CA ASN A 252 49.98 -60.38 23.12
C ASN A 252 50.36 -61.32 21.96
N ASP A 253 49.46 -61.53 21.00
CA ASP A 253 49.68 -62.41 19.85
C ASP A 253 50.92 -62.00 19.03
N LYS A 254 51.14 -60.68 18.86
CA LYS A 254 52.33 -60.15 18.16
C LYS A 254 53.63 -60.50 18.89
N TYR A 255 53.68 -60.31 20.21
CA TYR A 255 54.89 -60.56 20.99
C TYR A 255 55.11 -62.06 21.24
N ASP A 256 54.06 -62.85 21.37
CA ASP A 256 54.14 -64.32 21.47
C ASP A 256 54.77 -64.92 20.19
N LEU A 257 54.43 -64.37 19.01
CA LEU A 257 55.07 -64.75 17.75
C LEU A 257 56.58 -64.42 17.74
N GLN A 258 56.97 -63.25 18.23
CA GLN A 258 58.38 -62.84 18.30
C GLN A 258 59.20 -63.71 19.25
N VAL A 259 58.62 -64.11 20.39
CA VAL A 259 59.27 -65.05 21.31
C VAL A 259 59.49 -66.39 20.62
N LYS A 260 58.47 -66.91 19.94
CA LYS A 260 58.56 -68.18 19.20
C LYS A 260 59.64 -68.14 18.09
N GLU A 261 59.75 -67.05 17.35
CA GLU A 261 60.81 -66.86 16.35
C GLU A 261 62.23 -66.92 16.97
N GLN A 262 62.41 -66.39 18.18
CA GLN A 262 63.70 -66.49 18.88
C GLN A 262 63.99 -67.92 19.35
N GLU A 263 62.99 -68.64 19.86
CA GLU A 263 63.12 -70.04 20.26
C GLU A 263 63.51 -70.95 19.08
N GLU A 264 62.87 -70.80 17.92
CA GLU A 264 63.21 -71.54 16.71
C GLU A 264 64.65 -71.24 16.23
N LEU A 265 65.09 -69.98 16.35
CA LEU A 265 66.46 -69.58 16.01
C LEU A 265 67.50 -70.21 16.95
N ARG A 266 67.18 -70.38 18.23
CA ARG A 266 68.04 -71.09 19.20
C ARG A 266 68.21 -72.54 18.79
N ASP A 267 67.11 -73.24 18.53
CA ASP A 267 67.16 -74.66 18.17
C ASP A 267 67.98 -74.87 16.89
N PHE A 268 67.84 -73.97 15.91
CA PHE A 268 68.67 -73.97 14.71
C PHE A 268 70.16 -73.78 15.01
N LYS A 269 70.53 -72.82 15.88
CA LYS A 269 71.93 -72.58 16.27
C LYS A 269 72.53 -73.76 17.04
N VAL A 270 71.75 -74.40 17.91
CA VAL A 270 72.16 -75.59 18.68
C VAL A 270 72.42 -76.78 17.75
N GLN A 271 71.50 -77.06 16.82
CA GLN A 271 71.69 -78.14 15.84
C GLN A 271 72.93 -77.93 14.96
N ARG A 272 73.18 -76.70 14.54
CA ARG A 272 74.38 -76.36 13.75
C ARG A 272 75.67 -76.58 14.54
N ALA A 273 75.67 -76.28 15.84
CA ALA A 273 76.81 -76.54 16.71
C ALA A 273 77.06 -78.05 16.88
N GLN A 274 75.99 -78.84 17.04
CA GLN A 274 76.08 -80.29 17.17
C GLN A 274 76.67 -80.95 15.92
N LYS A 275 76.19 -80.57 14.73
CA LYS A 275 76.67 -81.10 13.45
C LYS A 275 78.16 -80.83 13.22
N SER A 276 78.63 -79.63 13.56
CA SER A 276 80.04 -79.25 13.44
C SER A 276 80.96 -80.13 14.30
N ILE A 277 80.48 -80.57 15.47
CA ILE A 277 81.23 -81.46 16.37
C ILE A 277 81.26 -82.89 15.83
N ASP A 278 80.16 -83.38 15.27
CA ASP A 278 80.11 -84.73 14.68
C ASP A 278 81.03 -84.85 13.46
N ASP A 279 81.12 -83.80 12.63
CA ASP A 279 82.05 -83.73 11.50
C ASP A 279 83.52 -83.82 11.99
N GLN A 280 83.86 -83.15 13.11
CA GLN A 280 85.19 -83.24 13.71
C GLN A 280 85.50 -84.64 14.27
N LYS A 281 84.50 -85.34 14.85
CA LYS A 281 84.67 -86.73 15.32
C LYS A 281 84.97 -87.69 14.17
N GLN A 282 84.41 -87.46 12.99
CA GLN A 282 84.64 -88.32 11.83
C GLN A 282 86.07 -88.19 11.28
N VAL A 283 86.61 -86.96 11.22
CA VAL A 283 88.00 -86.72 10.79
C VAL A 283 89.00 -87.48 11.66
N ILE A 284 88.81 -87.48 12.98
CA ILE A 284 89.70 -88.17 13.92
C ILE A 284 89.60 -89.71 13.77
N LYS A 285 88.41 -90.24 13.46
CA LYS A 285 88.24 -91.68 13.20
C LYS A 285 88.98 -92.13 11.95
N ASP A 286 88.91 -91.35 10.88
CA ASP A 286 89.55 -91.67 9.61
C ASP A 286 91.09 -91.66 9.74
N GLU A 287 91.65 -90.77 10.57
CA GLU A 287 93.10 -90.77 10.90
C GLU A 287 93.53 -92.03 11.68
N ILE A 288 92.70 -92.53 12.61
CA ILE A 288 92.96 -93.79 13.33
C ILE A 288 92.98 -94.99 12.38
N GLU A 289 92.08 -95.01 11.39
CA GLU A 289 91.99 -96.08 10.39
C GLU A 289 93.27 -96.13 9.53
N SER A 290 93.77 -94.98 9.10
CA SER A 290 95.02 -94.86 8.34
C SER A 290 96.21 -95.44 9.11
N ILE A 291 96.34 -95.09 10.40
CA ILE A 291 97.43 -95.57 11.25
C ILE A 291 97.34 -97.09 11.47
N LYS A 292 96.13 -97.68 11.51
CA LYS A 292 95.96 -99.15 11.57
C LYS A 292 96.47 -99.85 10.32
N VAL A 293 96.31 -99.24 9.14
CA VAL A 293 96.85 -99.77 7.87
C VAL A 293 98.37 -99.76 7.90
N ASP A 294 98.98 -98.69 8.39
CA ASP A 294 100.44 -98.60 8.58
C ASP A 294 100.95 -99.65 9.59
N ILE A 295 100.21 -99.89 10.67
CA ILE A 295 100.52 -100.98 11.63
C ILE A 295 100.53 -102.35 10.94
N ASN A 296 99.60 -102.63 10.03
CA ASN A 296 99.57 -103.92 9.31
C ASN A 296 100.71 -104.06 8.29
N SER A 297 101.11 -102.96 7.66
CA SER A 297 102.29 -102.91 6.79
C SER A 297 103.56 -103.22 7.59
N HIS A 298 103.74 -102.57 8.75
CA HIS A 298 104.85 -102.86 9.66
C HIS A 298 104.80 -104.28 10.25
N ARG A 299 103.62 -104.83 10.54
CA ARG A 299 103.47 -106.24 10.98
C ARG A 299 103.96 -107.25 9.95
N SER A 300 103.74 -106.98 8.66
CA SER A 300 104.20 -107.84 7.57
C SER A 300 105.73 -107.83 7.46
N GLU A 301 106.36 -106.68 7.72
CA GLU A 301 107.82 -106.55 7.80
C GLU A 301 108.41 -107.21 9.07
N ILE A 302 107.64 -107.21 10.17
CA ILE A 302 108.00 -107.88 11.43
C ILE A 302 108.06 -109.42 11.28
N GLU A 303 107.19 -110.06 10.48
CA GLU A 303 107.31 -111.51 10.22
C GLU A 303 108.62 -111.87 9.51
N ARG A 304 109.10 -111.01 8.61
CA ARG A 304 110.36 -111.20 7.89
C ARG A 304 111.58 -111.11 8.82
N LEU A 305 111.49 -110.30 9.86
CA LEU A 305 112.57 -110.06 10.83
C LEU A 305 112.56 -111.04 12.04
N ARG A 306 111.44 -111.72 12.30
CA ARG A 306 111.28 -112.73 13.37
C ARG A 306 112.17 -113.97 13.24
N ALA A 307 112.83 -114.18 12.10
CA ALA A 307 113.83 -115.24 11.95
C ALA A 307 115.20 -114.91 12.59
N LEU A 308 115.44 -113.65 13.02
CA LEU A 308 116.75 -113.16 13.47
C LEU A 308 116.81 -112.72 14.95
N ILE A 309 115.69 -112.78 15.69
CA ILE A 309 115.57 -112.21 17.04
C ILE A 309 115.21 -113.33 18.04
N PHE A 310 116.15 -114.23 18.30
CA PHE A 310 116.18 -115.07 19.51
C PHE A 310 117.14 -114.48 20.56
N ASP A 311 117.98 -113.50 20.17
CA ASP A 311 119.16 -113.15 20.97
C ASP A 311 119.11 -111.81 21.73
N GLU A 312 118.15 -110.89 21.57
CA GLU A 312 118.22 -109.58 22.28
C GLU A 312 116.88 -109.03 22.79
N GLU A 313 116.19 -109.82 23.60
CA GLU A 313 114.97 -109.46 24.34
C GLU A 313 115.17 -108.42 25.48
N THR A 314 116.31 -107.73 25.58
CA THR A 314 116.65 -106.90 26.74
C THR A 314 116.41 -105.38 26.57
N ALA A 315 115.93 -104.90 25.42
CA ALA A 315 115.79 -103.46 25.11
C ALA A 315 114.35 -102.89 25.14
N ILE A 316 113.33 -103.70 25.48
CA ILE A 316 111.89 -103.42 25.31
C ILE A 316 111.28 -102.36 26.27
N LYS A 317 111.97 -101.98 27.36
CA LYS A 317 111.37 -101.19 28.45
C LYS A 317 111.17 -99.68 28.18
N ASN A 318 111.70 -99.15 27.07
CA ASN A 318 111.67 -97.69 26.79
C ASN A 318 110.56 -97.21 25.82
N CYS A 319 109.81 -98.12 25.20
CA CYS A 319 108.73 -97.74 24.27
C CYS A 319 107.32 -97.73 24.92
N GLU A 320 107.15 -98.30 26.11
CA GLU A 320 105.88 -98.36 26.82
C GLU A 320 105.45 -96.99 27.41
N THR A 321 106.38 -96.06 27.61
CA THR A 321 106.12 -94.79 28.29
C THR A 321 105.50 -93.70 27.40
N LYS A 322 105.55 -93.82 26.06
CA LYS A 322 104.93 -92.85 25.14
C LYS A 322 103.46 -93.14 24.81
N ILE A 323 102.98 -94.36 25.05
CA ILE A 323 101.57 -94.74 24.81
C ILE A 323 100.63 -94.16 25.89
N GLN A 324 101.11 -93.96 27.12
CA GLN A 324 100.28 -93.40 28.21
C GLN A 324 99.99 -91.89 28.08
N LEU A 325 100.80 -91.14 27.32
CA LEU A 325 100.67 -89.68 27.23
C LEU A 325 99.59 -89.22 26.25
N ASN A 326 99.33 -89.97 25.17
CA ASN A 326 98.28 -89.64 24.19
C ASN A 326 96.92 -90.32 24.45
N GLN A 327 96.88 -91.32 25.34
CA GLN A 327 95.62 -91.85 25.87
C GLN A 327 94.90 -90.81 26.75
N LYS A 328 95.65 -89.86 27.33
CA LYS A 328 95.18 -88.85 28.29
C LYS A 328 94.57 -87.62 27.62
N ASP A 329 94.83 -87.41 26.33
CA ASP A 329 94.22 -86.32 25.53
C ASP A 329 92.81 -86.67 25.01
N LEU A 330 92.41 -87.95 25.09
CA LEU A 330 91.07 -88.40 24.71
C LEU A 330 90.01 -88.14 25.80
N ASP A 331 90.42 -88.11 27.08
CA ASP A 331 89.50 -87.88 28.21
C ASP A 331 89.23 -86.38 28.48
N ASN A 332 90.02 -85.46 27.93
CA ASN A 332 89.87 -84.02 28.12
C ASN A 332 89.01 -83.31 27.06
N PHE A 333 88.33 -84.05 26.18
CA PHE A 333 87.51 -83.46 25.11
C PHE A 333 85.99 -83.66 25.27
N ASP A 334 85.51 -84.26 26.36
CA ASP A 334 84.11 -84.69 26.46
C ASP A 334 83.23 -83.95 27.49
N ASN A 335 83.63 -82.83 28.11
CA ASN A 335 82.68 -82.06 28.97
C ASN A 335 82.87 -80.53 29.08
N SER A 336 83.73 -79.89 28.29
CA SER A 336 83.93 -78.42 28.40
C SER A 336 83.35 -77.62 27.23
N ILE A 337 83.43 -78.07 25.98
CA ILE A 337 83.08 -77.22 24.82
C ILE A 337 81.56 -77.15 24.55
N LEU A 338 80.82 -78.23 24.87
CA LEU A 338 79.37 -78.32 24.62
C LEU A 338 78.58 -77.52 25.66
N ALA A 339 78.99 -77.54 26.94
CA ALA A 339 78.39 -76.74 28.00
C ALA A 339 78.58 -75.23 27.75
N THR A 340 79.81 -74.79 27.46
CA THR A 340 80.11 -73.35 27.32
C THR A 340 79.48 -72.71 26.08
N LYS A 341 79.39 -73.41 24.94
CA LYS A 341 78.68 -72.90 23.75
C LYS A 341 77.16 -72.88 23.94
N THR A 342 76.59 -73.87 24.63
CA THR A 342 75.15 -73.92 24.90
C THR A 342 74.72 -72.85 25.91
N GLU A 343 75.52 -72.61 26.95
CA GLU A 343 75.27 -71.55 27.94
C GLU A 343 75.43 -70.13 27.34
N SER A 344 76.43 -69.90 26.47
CA SER A 344 76.60 -68.61 25.80
C SER A 344 75.41 -68.25 24.90
N ILE A 345 74.86 -69.22 24.16
CA ILE A 345 73.68 -69.02 23.31
C ILE A 345 72.42 -68.80 24.16
N ALA A 346 72.29 -69.50 25.29
CA ALA A 346 71.17 -69.32 26.20
C ALA A 346 71.17 -67.92 26.88
N ASN A 347 72.34 -67.40 27.25
CA ASN A 347 72.44 -66.14 27.98
C ASN A 347 72.20 -64.90 27.09
N GLU A 348 72.66 -64.91 25.84
CA GLU A 348 72.35 -63.83 24.87
C GLU A 348 70.84 -63.75 24.57
N MET A 349 70.14 -64.89 24.53
CA MET A 349 68.71 -64.92 24.21
C MET A 349 67.82 -64.56 25.40
N ASN A 350 68.19 -64.92 26.63
CA ASN A 350 67.46 -64.45 27.82
C ASN A 350 67.41 -62.92 27.90
N ILE A 351 68.47 -62.23 27.46
CA ILE A 351 68.48 -60.77 27.37
C ILE A 351 67.49 -60.26 26.31
N ALA A 352 67.43 -60.92 25.14
CA ALA A 352 66.52 -60.55 24.06
C ALA A 352 65.04 -60.81 24.41
N VAL A 353 64.71 -61.96 25.00
CA VAL A 353 63.35 -62.30 25.43
C VAL A 353 62.88 -61.35 26.53
N ASN A 354 63.72 -61.06 27.53
CA ASN A 354 63.37 -60.10 28.59
C ASN A 354 63.11 -58.70 28.04
N ALA A 355 63.88 -58.25 27.03
CA ALA A 355 63.64 -56.94 26.39
C ALA A 355 62.32 -56.90 25.59
N ILE A 356 61.92 -58.02 24.98
CA ILE A 356 60.64 -58.16 24.29
C ILE A 356 59.48 -58.11 25.30
N GLU A 357 59.60 -58.82 26.42
CA GLU A 357 58.59 -58.81 27.50
C GLU A 357 58.48 -57.44 28.19
N GLU A 358 59.59 -56.73 28.40
CA GLU A 358 59.57 -55.38 28.98
C GLU A 358 58.84 -54.38 28.05
N ASN A 359 59.03 -54.51 26.74
CA ASN A 359 58.31 -53.69 25.75
C ASN A 359 56.82 -54.06 25.65
N ARG A 360 56.47 -55.34 25.75
CA ARG A 360 55.08 -55.82 25.87
C ARG A 360 54.39 -55.17 27.06
N GLN A 361 55.02 -55.19 28.22
CA GLN A 361 54.46 -54.61 29.44
C GLN A 361 54.25 -53.09 29.31
N LYS A 362 55.21 -52.37 28.74
CA LYS A 362 55.08 -50.92 28.49
C LYS A 362 53.94 -50.57 27.53
N GLU A 363 53.73 -51.34 26.45
CA GLU A 363 52.63 -51.10 25.52
C GLU A 363 51.26 -51.43 26.11
N ILE A 364 51.17 -52.48 26.94
CA ILE A 364 49.94 -52.82 27.68
C ILE A 364 49.60 -51.74 28.71
N GLU A 365 50.57 -51.31 29.52
CA GLU A 365 50.38 -50.24 30.51
C GLU A 365 50.00 -48.90 29.86
N ALA A 366 50.58 -48.58 28.70
CA ALA A 366 50.20 -47.40 27.93
C ALA A 366 48.76 -47.49 27.38
N ALA A 367 48.31 -48.69 26.99
CA ALA A 367 46.93 -48.94 26.56
C ALA A 367 45.94 -48.85 27.73
N GLU A 368 46.28 -49.42 28.88
CA GLU A 368 45.48 -49.34 30.10
C GLU A 368 45.38 -47.92 30.65
N LYS A 369 46.47 -47.15 30.62
CA LYS A 369 46.45 -45.73 31.01
C LYS A 369 45.51 -44.91 30.14
N ARG A 370 45.52 -45.13 28.81
CA ARG A 370 44.61 -44.47 27.87
C ARG A 370 43.15 -44.87 28.11
N ALA A 371 42.88 -46.12 28.47
CA ALA A 371 41.54 -46.57 28.82
C ALA A 371 41.05 -45.93 30.12
N LYS A 372 41.92 -45.79 31.13
CA LYS A 372 41.60 -45.12 32.39
C LYS A 372 41.35 -43.62 32.23
N ASP A 373 42.12 -42.95 31.38
CA ASP A 373 41.89 -41.54 31.03
C ASP A 373 40.55 -41.38 30.28
N ALA A 374 40.18 -42.36 29.44
CA ALA A 374 38.88 -42.41 28.77
C ALA A 374 37.71 -42.68 29.74
N GLU A 375 37.88 -43.55 30.74
CA GLU A 375 36.89 -43.78 31.80
C GLU A 375 36.62 -42.51 32.62
N ASN A 376 37.68 -41.80 33.03
CA ASN A 376 37.54 -40.54 33.77
C ASN A 376 36.77 -39.49 32.94
N TYR A 377 37.02 -39.42 31.64
CA TYR A 377 36.32 -38.50 30.74
C TYR A 377 34.81 -38.80 30.65
N LEU A 378 34.41 -40.08 30.66
CA LEU A 378 33.00 -40.50 30.66
C LEU A 378 32.27 -40.16 31.97
N VAL A 379 32.97 -40.16 33.10
CA VAL A 379 32.43 -39.80 34.43
C VAL A 379 32.25 -38.30 34.57
N GLU A 380 33.21 -37.50 34.09
CA GLU A 380 33.19 -36.04 34.22
C GLU A 380 32.22 -35.35 33.23
N ASN A 381 31.95 -35.98 32.08
CA ASN A 381 31.13 -35.40 31.02
C ASN A 381 29.87 -36.23 30.79
N LEU A 382 28.76 -35.86 31.43
CA LEU A 382 27.46 -36.51 31.25
C LEU A 382 26.94 -36.33 29.81
N GLU A 383 26.19 -37.31 29.33
CA GLU A 383 25.60 -37.29 28.00
C GLU A 383 24.58 -36.16 27.91
N ILE A 384 24.69 -35.35 26.86
CA ILE A 384 23.79 -34.22 26.65
C ILE A 384 22.71 -34.69 25.68
N GLU A 385 21.44 -34.64 26.09
CA GLU A 385 20.31 -34.91 25.20
C GLU A 385 20.15 -33.77 24.20
N ILE A 386 20.44 -34.03 22.94
CA ILE A 386 20.48 -33.01 21.87
C ILE A 386 19.09 -32.79 21.25
N MET A 387 18.24 -33.83 21.22
CA MET A 387 16.90 -33.76 20.60
C MET A 387 16.03 -32.59 21.09
N PRO A 388 15.93 -32.30 22.41
CA PRO A 388 15.16 -31.15 22.88
C PRO A 388 15.73 -29.80 22.44
N LEU A 389 17.06 -29.72 22.27
CA LEU A 389 17.73 -28.49 21.81
C LEU A 389 17.54 -28.28 20.30
N GLU A 390 17.57 -29.34 19.50
CA GLU A 390 17.25 -29.29 18.07
C GLU A 390 15.79 -28.90 17.82
N GLU A 391 14.86 -29.42 18.64
CA GLU A 391 13.45 -29.04 18.56
C GLU A 391 13.25 -27.56 18.91
N GLN A 392 13.90 -27.07 19.97
CA GLN A 392 13.92 -25.65 20.31
C GLN A 392 14.55 -24.80 19.20
N TYR A 393 15.63 -25.28 18.57
CA TYR A 393 16.26 -24.59 17.44
C TYR A 393 15.29 -24.44 16.27
N SER A 394 14.65 -25.54 15.87
CA SER A 394 13.70 -25.55 14.75
C SER A 394 12.49 -24.65 15.01
N GLN A 395 11.99 -24.64 16.25
CA GLN A 395 10.91 -23.73 16.64
C GLN A 395 11.36 -22.27 16.62
N ALA A 396 12.53 -21.95 17.18
CA ALA A 396 13.07 -20.60 17.18
C ALA A 396 13.40 -20.08 15.77
N GLU A 397 13.90 -20.94 14.88
CA GLU A 397 14.14 -20.61 13.47
C GLU A 397 12.84 -20.26 12.74
N LYS A 398 11.78 -21.05 12.93
CA LYS A 398 10.44 -20.73 12.40
C LYS A 398 9.94 -19.39 12.94
N MET A 399 10.06 -19.17 14.24
CA MET A 399 9.62 -17.92 14.86
C MET A 399 10.41 -16.71 14.33
N LYS A 400 11.72 -16.85 14.12
CA LYS A 400 12.56 -15.79 13.55
C LYS A 400 12.25 -15.51 12.07
N GLY A 401 11.77 -16.51 11.33
CA GLY A 401 11.30 -16.35 9.96
C GLY A 401 10.12 -15.38 9.78
N PHE A 402 9.34 -15.13 10.85
CA PHE A 402 8.21 -14.20 10.83
C PHE A 402 8.59 -12.73 11.05
N VAL A 403 9.85 -12.41 11.39
CA VAL A 403 10.29 -11.04 11.70
C VAL A 403 10.03 -10.07 10.54
N GLU A 404 10.47 -10.43 9.32
CA GLU A 404 10.25 -9.62 8.11
C GLU A 404 8.76 -9.38 7.83
N MET A 405 7.96 -10.42 8.08
CA MET A 405 6.52 -10.36 7.87
C MET A 405 5.84 -9.43 8.88
N ALA A 406 6.31 -9.41 10.12
CA ALA A 406 5.79 -8.52 11.14
C ALA A 406 6.22 -7.05 10.93
N HIS A 407 7.43 -6.80 10.41
CA HIS A 407 7.81 -5.46 9.90
C HIS A 407 6.92 -5.01 8.75
N ASN A 408 6.64 -5.92 7.81
CA ASN A 408 5.70 -5.61 6.72
C ASN A 408 4.30 -5.27 7.27
N LEU A 409 3.81 -6.05 8.25
CA LEU A 409 2.55 -5.74 8.92
C LEU A 409 2.57 -4.34 9.54
N GLN A 410 3.64 -3.95 10.25
CA GLN A 410 3.77 -2.61 10.83
C GLN A 410 3.72 -1.52 9.76
N ASN A 411 4.42 -1.71 8.64
CA ASN A 411 4.39 -0.76 7.52
C ASN A 411 2.98 -0.62 6.92
N VAL A 412 2.28 -1.73 6.72
CA VAL A 412 0.90 -1.73 6.20
C VAL A 412 -0.07 -1.11 7.21
N GLN A 413 0.14 -1.29 8.53
CA GLN A 413 -0.62 -0.61 9.57
C GLN A 413 -0.42 0.91 9.54
N THR A 414 0.82 1.39 9.42
CA THR A 414 1.08 2.83 9.23
C THR A 414 0.44 3.35 7.95
N ARG A 415 0.43 2.56 6.86
CA ARG A 415 -0.29 2.93 5.64
C ARG A 415 -1.79 3.05 5.89
N LEU A 416 -2.39 2.09 6.61
CA LEU A 416 -3.81 2.11 6.98
C LEU A 416 -4.17 3.35 7.79
N GLU A 417 -3.34 3.73 8.77
CA GLU A 417 -3.54 4.94 9.58
C GLU A 417 -3.58 6.20 8.70
N ASN A 418 -2.62 6.32 7.78
CA ASN A 418 -2.54 7.45 6.85
C ASN A 418 -3.75 7.49 5.90
N GLU A 419 -4.12 6.36 5.30
CA GLU A 419 -5.30 6.26 4.41
C GLU A 419 -6.59 6.57 5.15
N THR A 420 -6.72 6.13 6.41
CA THR A 420 -7.86 6.43 7.28
C THR A 420 -7.96 7.92 7.57
N ALA A 421 -6.85 8.57 7.92
CA ALA A 421 -6.81 10.01 8.15
C ALA A 421 -7.21 10.82 6.90
N VAL A 422 -6.83 10.36 5.70
CA VAL A 422 -7.24 10.97 4.43
C VAL A 422 -8.74 10.78 4.19
N ALA A 423 -9.27 9.57 4.40
CA ALA A 423 -10.69 9.28 4.26
C ALA A 423 -11.55 10.16 5.19
N GLU A 424 -11.17 10.26 6.47
CA GLU A 424 -11.81 11.14 7.44
C GLU A 424 -11.73 12.62 7.04
N LYS A 425 -10.60 13.05 6.48
CA LYS A 425 -10.45 14.42 5.96
C LYS A 425 -11.43 14.69 4.82
N TYR A 426 -11.59 13.77 3.88
CA TYR A 426 -12.53 13.92 2.77
C TYR A 426 -13.99 13.83 3.24
N ASP A 427 -14.31 13.01 4.24
CA ASP A 427 -15.61 13.02 4.91
C ASP A 427 -15.95 14.42 5.45
N ARG A 428 -15.00 15.07 6.16
CA ARG A 428 -15.19 16.45 6.66
C ARG A 428 -15.43 17.44 5.52
N PHE A 429 -14.72 17.31 4.39
CA PHE A 429 -14.88 18.20 3.25
C PHE A 429 -16.26 18.05 2.57
N VAL A 430 -16.78 16.82 2.46
CA VAL A 430 -18.16 16.60 1.98
C VAL A 430 -19.18 17.21 2.91
N GLU A 431 -19.04 17.00 4.23
CA GLU A 431 -19.95 17.60 5.20
C GLU A 431 -19.92 19.13 5.15
N LEU A 432 -18.73 19.71 4.98
CA LEU A 432 -18.56 21.15 4.83
C LEU A 432 -19.35 21.66 3.62
N CYS A 433 -19.21 21.01 2.46
CA CYS A 433 -19.95 21.37 1.24
C CYS A 433 -21.47 21.24 1.41
N ARG A 434 -21.95 20.30 2.25
CA ARG A 434 -23.39 20.14 2.54
C ARG A 434 -23.93 21.21 3.49
N LYS A 435 -23.12 21.66 4.46
CA LYS A 435 -23.51 22.67 5.46
C LYS A 435 -23.44 24.10 4.90
N LYS A 436 -22.44 24.40 4.06
CA LYS A 436 -22.18 25.74 3.51
C LYS A 436 -23.35 26.38 2.75
N PRO A 437 -24.11 25.67 1.90
CA PRO A 437 -25.28 26.25 1.22
C PRO A 437 -26.29 26.82 2.21
N ALA A 438 -26.60 26.10 3.28
CA ALA A 438 -27.54 26.56 4.29
C ALA A 438 -26.97 27.74 5.10
N GLU A 439 -25.66 27.76 5.38
CA GLU A 439 -24.99 28.89 6.04
C GLU A 439 -25.04 30.17 5.19
N LEU A 440 -24.74 30.05 3.88
CA LEU A 440 -24.73 31.17 2.95
C LEU A 440 -26.13 31.70 2.63
N LEU A 441 -27.15 30.83 2.67
CA LEU A 441 -28.54 31.24 2.50
C LEU A 441 -29.12 31.93 3.75
N LYS A 442 -28.64 31.60 4.96
CA LYS A 442 -29.07 32.28 6.20
C LYS A 442 -28.64 33.73 6.29
N SER A 443 -27.49 34.07 5.70
CA SER A 443 -26.97 35.45 5.71
C SER A 443 -27.60 36.34 4.64
N ILE A 444 -28.38 35.77 3.72
CA ILE A 444 -28.94 36.48 2.56
C ILE A 444 -30.46 36.51 2.67
N LYS A 445 -31.05 37.68 2.44
CA LYS A 445 -32.49 37.79 2.23
C LYS A 445 -32.82 37.15 0.89
N LEU A 446 -33.48 36.00 0.92
CA LEU A 446 -33.99 35.33 -0.28
C LEU A 446 -34.85 36.31 -1.09
N PRO A 447 -34.75 36.31 -2.43
CA PRO A 447 -35.55 37.19 -3.28
C PRO A 447 -37.05 36.98 -3.08
N VAL A 448 -37.45 35.73 -2.82
CA VAL A 448 -38.84 35.32 -2.61
C VAL A 448 -38.89 34.31 -1.47
N GLU A 449 -39.97 34.34 -0.69
CA GLU A 449 -40.20 33.37 0.39
C GLU A 449 -40.42 31.95 -0.17
N GLY A 450 -39.97 30.94 0.59
CA GLY A 450 -40.19 29.54 0.25
C GLY A 450 -39.27 28.96 -0.84
N LEU A 451 -38.22 29.67 -1.25
CA LEU A 451 -37.22 29.16 -2.20
C LEU A 451 -36.32 28.10 -1.55
N SER A 452 -36.12 26.98 -2.24
CA SER A 452 -35.15 25.93 -1.86
C SER A 452 -34.44 25.35 -3.09
N ILE A 453 -33.34 24.62 -2.89
CA ILE A 453 -32.65 23.92 -3.98
C ILE A 453 -33.03 22.44 -3.91
N GLY A 454 -33.43 21.87 -5.06
CA GLY A 454 -33.70 20.45 -5.20
C GLY A 454 -33.03 19.86 -6.44
N THR A 455 -33.25 18.57 -6.64
CA THR A 455 -32.79 17.81 -7.80
C THR A 455 -34.00 17.20 -8.50
N ILE A 456 -34.10 17.35 -9.82
CA ILE A 456 -35.04 16.56 -10.63
C ILE A 456 -34.25 15.53 -11.44
N LYS A 457 -34.81 14.33 -11.53
CA LYS A 457 -34.34 13.28 -12.44
C LYS A 457 -35.08 13.40 -13.76
N ASN A 458 -34.34 13.58 -14.85
CA ASN A 458 -34.87 13.56 -16.21
C ASN A 458 -34.09 12.48 -17.00
N GLY A 459 -34.57 11.24 -16.96
CA GLY A 459 -33.81 10.06 -17.40
C GLY A 459 -32.58 9.82 -16.51
N ASP A 460 -31.43 9.57 -17.13
CA ASP A 460 -30.14 9.37 -16.43
C ASP A 460 -29.47 10.67 -15.97
N LYS A 461 -30.05 11.83 -16.27
CA LYS A 461 -29.50 13.14 -15.91
C LYS A 461 -30.20 13.68 -14.67
N GLU A 462 -29.42 13.93 -13.63
CA GLU A 462 -29.83 14.74 -12.47
C GLU A 462 -29.53 16.21 -12.75
N GLU A 463 -30.58 17.04 -12.82
CA GLU A 463 -30.44 18.48 -12.95
C GLU A 463 -30.88 19.18 -11.66
N ASN A 464 -30.05 20.14 -11.24
CA ASN A 464 -30.29 20.95 -10.04
C ASN A 464 -31.19 22.13 -10.40
N ILE A 465 -32.27 22.29 -9.63
CA ILE A 465 -33.22 23.38 -9.83
C ILE A 465 -33.63 24.04 -8.53
N VAL A 466 -34.17 25.24 -8.66
CA VAL A 466 -34.82 25.96 -7.58
C VAL A 466 -36.29 25.52 -7.50
N LEU A 467 -36.72 25.22 -6.27
CA LEU A 467 -38.07 24.81 -5.91
C LEU A 467 -38.75 25.92 -5.11
N PHE A 468 -40.08 25.98 -5.22
CA PHE A 468 -40.96 26.83 -4.44
C PHE A 468 -41.75 25.93 -3.48
N GLU A 469 -41.53 26.10 -2.18
CA GLU A 469 -42.12 25.25 -1.14
C GLU A 469 -41.92 23.75 -1.41
N GLY A 470 -40.73 23.39 -1.93
CA GLY A 470 -40.36 22.00 -2.23
C GLY A 470 -40.90 21.44 -3.55
N GLN A 471 -41.58 22.24 -4.38
CA GLN A 471 -42.10 21.83 -5.70
C GLN A 471 -41.68 22.77 -6.82
N THR A 472 -41.70 22.30 -8.07
CA THR A 472 -41.49 23.17 -9.24
C THR A 472 -42.65 24.13 -9.43
N LEU A 473 -42.41 25.28 -10.07
CA LEU A 473 -43.47 26.27 -10.30
C LEU A 473 -44.70 25.66 -11.00
N LYS A 474 -44.48 24.79 -12.00
CA LYS A 474 -45.55 24.14 -12.78
C LYS A 474 -46.44 23.20 -11.96
N GLN A 475 -46.00 22.75 -10.79
CA GLN A 475 -46.79 21.88 -9.91
C GLN A 475 -47.75 22.65 -9.01
N HIS A 476 -47.56 23.96 -8.86
CA HIS A 476 -48.49 24.84 -8.13
C HIS A 476 -49.73 25.16 -8.98
N ASN A 477 -50.83 25.58 -8.34
CA ASN A 477 -52.00 26.06 -9.07
C ASN A 477 -51.74 27.41 -9.75
N THR A 478 -52.54 27.77 -10.77
CA THR A 478 -52.34 28.98 -11.57
C THR A 478 -52.26 30.26 -10.73
N ALA A 479 -53.12 30.38 -9.71
CA ALA A 479 -53.12 31.55 -8.83
C ALA A 479 -51.79 31.70 -8.07
N LYS A 480 -51.28 30.61 -7.49
CA LYS A 480 -50.01 30.59 -6.78
C LYS A 480 -48.82 30.80 -7.72
N GLN A 481 -48.85 30.22 -8.91
CA GLN A 481 -47.82 30.46 -9.94
C GLN A 481 -47.71 31.95 -10.26
N ILE A 482 -48.83 32.63 -10.46
CA ILE A 482 -48.88 34.07 -10.77
C ILE A 482 -48.37 34.89 -9.59
N THR A 483 -48.83 34.62 -8.36
CA THR A 483 -48.36 35.32 -7.15
C THR A 483 -46.85 35.17 -6.98
N THR A 484 -46.32 33.95 -7.16
CA THR A 484 -44.87 33.70 -7.11
C THR A 484 -44.13 34.48 -8.19
N CYS A 485 -44.63 34.50 -9.44
CA CYS A 485 -44.00 35.27 -10.52
C CYS A 485 -43.99 36.77 -10.25
N ILE A 486 -45.07 37.30 -9.69
CA ILE A 486 -45.16 38.72 -9.28
C ILE A 486 -44.11 39.01 -8.20
N ASN A 487 -43.97 38.15 -7.19
CA ASN A 487 -42.96 38.33 -6.15
C ASN A 487 -41.54 38.29 -6.71
N ILE A 488 -41.27 37.40 -7.67
CA ILE A 488 -40.00 37.36 -8.41
C ILE A 488 -39.78 38.66 -9.19
N ALA A 489 -40.80 39.18 -9.88
CA ALA A 489 -40.71 40.43 -10.63
C ALA A 489 -40.44 41.63 -9.71
N LYS A 490 -41.09 41.69 -8.54
CA LYS A 490 -40.80 42.68 -7.49
C LYS A 490 -39.35 42.58 -7.03
N ALA A 491 -38.89 41.39 -6.66
CA ALA A 491 -37.52 41.17 -6.23
C ALA A 491 -36.50 41.56 -7.32
N TYR A 492 -36.80 41.23 -8.58
CA TYR A 492 -35.98 41.58 -9.73
C TYR A 492 -35.90 43.09 -9.96
N ALA A 493 -37.06 43.77 -9.86
CA ALA A 493 -37.19 45.19 -10.12
C ALA A 493 -36.68 46.07 -8.95
N LYS A 494 -36.57 45.52 -7.73
CA LYS A 494 -36.16 46.25 -6.53
C LYS A 494 -34.86 47.05 -6.69
N ASP A 495 -33.87 46.44 -7.31
CA ASP A 495 -32.55 47.04 -7.51
C ASP A 495 -32.42 47.78 -8.86
N THR A 496 -33.52 47.90 -9.62
CA THR A 496 -33.54 48.59 -10.91
C THR A 496 -33.94 50.07 -10.75
N PRO A 497 -33.34 51.01 -11.51
CA PRO A 497 -33.72 52.43 -11.45
C PRO A 497 -35.18 52.76 -11.78
N LEU A 498 -35.82 52.00 -12.69
CA LEU A 498 -37.18 52.29 -13.16
C LEU A 498 -38.28 51.66 -12.29
N LYS A 499 -38.00 50.53 -11.62
CA LYS A 499 -38.95 49.80 -10.76
C LYS A 499 -40.35 49.59 -11.37
N LEU A 500 -40.37 49.33 -12.66
CA LEU A 500 -41.58 49.10 -13.46
C LEU A 500 -42.00 47.65 -13.37
N ILE A 501 -43.29 47.36 -13.14
CA ILE A 501 -43.84 46.01 -13.15
C ILE A 501 -45.10 45.98 -14.03
N CYS A 502 -45.08 45.14 -15.06
CA CYS A 502 -46.21 44.94 -15.96
C CYS A 502 -46.81 43.56 -15.72
N VAL A 503 -48.07 43.47 -15.28
CA VAL A 503 -48.75 42.22 -14.95
C VAL A 503 -49.85 41.97 -15.97
N ASP A 504 -49.68 40.92 -16.79
CA ASP A 504 -50.72 40.41 -17.68
C ASP A 504 -51.49 39.25 -17.02
N ARG A 505 -52.73 39.01 -17.48
CA ARG A 505 -53.59 37.87 -17.11
C ARG A 505 -54.00 37.75 -15.65
N ILE A 506 -54.21 38.87 -14.97
CA ILE A 506 -54.62 38.85 -13.56
C ILE A 506 -56.01 38.24 -13.32
N GLU A 507 -56.82 38.10 -14.37
CA GLU A 507 -58.09 37.37 -14.33
C GLU A 507 -57.96 35.89 -13.94
N SER A 508 -56.74 35.35 -13.97
CA SER A 508 -56.45 33.99 -13.49
C SER A 508 -56.42 33.87 -11.97
N LEU A 509 -56.44 35.00 -11.24
CA LEU A 509 -56.62 35.06 -9.79
C LEU A 509 -58.12 35.06 -9.44
N ASP A 510 -58.48 34.34 -8.38
CA ASP A 510 -59.80 34.41 -7.76
C ASP A 510 -60.08 35.82 -7.20
N GLU A 511 -61.34 36.09 -6.85
CA GLU A 511 -61.77 37.44 -6.46
C GLU A 511 -61.07 37.93 -5.19
N ASP A 512 -60.95 37.07 -4.16
CA ASP A 512 -60.28 37.39 -2.90
C ASP A 512 -58.78 37.67 -3.11
N ALA A 513 -58.09 36.81 -3.87
CA ALA A 513 -56.67 37.00 -4.19
C ALA A 513 -56.42 38.24 -5.05
N ARG A 514 -57.35 38.58 -5.94
CA ARG A 514 -57.25 39.77 -6.81
C ARG A 514 -57.44 41.05 -6.02
N GLU A 515 -58.42 41.10 -5.11
CA GLU A 515 -58.60 42.23 -4.20
C GLU A 515 -57.38 42.45 -3.32
N GLU A 516 -56.82 41.37 -2.78
CA GLU A 516 -55.60 41.43 -1.99
C GLU A 516 -54.40 41.93 -2.80
N PHE A 517 -54.22 41.45 -4.02
CA PHE A 517 -53.19 41.97 -4.93
C PHE A 517 -53.35 43.47 -5.18
N PHE A 518 -54.57 43.95 -5.46
CA PHE A 518 -54.82 45.37 -5.68
C PHE A 518 -54.51 46.20 -4.43
N ARG A 519 -54.88 45.73 -3.23
CA ARG A 519 -54.50 46.37 -1.95
C ARG A 519 -52.98 46.48 -1.81
N GLN A 520 -52.25 45.41 -2.12
CA GLN A 520 -50.79 45.38 -2.04
C GLN A 520 -50.12 46.35 -3.01
N ILE A 521 -50.52 46.39 -4.29
CA ILE A 521 -49.88 47.31 -5.26
C ILE A 521 -50.26 48.77 -5.05
N GLU A 522 -51.46 49.05 -4.52
CA GLU A 522 -51.90 50.43 -4.24
C GLU A 522 -51.13 51.01 -3.05
N SER A 523 -50.87 50.20 -2.02
CA SER A 523 -50.07 50.59 -0.85
C SER A 523 -48.55 50.66 -1.11
N ASP A 524 -48.06 50.05 -2.19
CA ASP A 524 -46.64 49.93 -2.46
C ASP A 524 -46.08 51.13 -3.25
N ASP A 525 -45.51 52.13 -2.58
CA ASP A 525 -44.98 53.36 -3.20
C ASP A 525 -43.71 53.18 -4.05
N GLU A 526 -43.07 52.02 -3.94
CA GLU A 526 -41.74 51.77 -4.51
C GLU A 526 -41.78 51.49 -6.02
N TYR A 527 -42.85 50.87 -6.52
CA TYR A 527 -42.96 50.44 -7.92
C TYR A 527 -44.04 51.20 -8.69
N GLN A 528 -43.95 51.14 -10.03
CA GLN A 528 -45.03 51.53 -10.92
C GLN A 528 -45.64 50.30 -11.57
N TYR A 529 -46.96 50.15 -11.45
CA TYR A 529 -47.67 48.97 -11.91
C TYR A 529 -48.52 49.26 -13.16
N PHE A 530 -48.44 48.35 -14.13
CA PHE A 530 -49.36 48.29 -15.27
C PHE A 530 -50.01 46.93 -15.30
N VAL A 531 -51.32 46.88 -15.09
CA VAL A 531 -52.06 45.62 -14.93
C VAL A 531 -53.14 45.54 -15.98
N THR A 532 -53.21 44.44 -16.73
CA THR A 532 -54.33 44.21 -17.64
C THR A 532 -55.41 43.38 -16.97
N LEU A 533 -56.67 43.76 -17.15
CA LEU A 533 -57.82 43.06 -16.58
C LEU A 533 -58.87 42.79 -17.66
N VAL A 534 -59.35 41.55 -17.77
CA VAL A 534 -60.45 41.23 -18.68
C VAL A 534 -61.79 41.66 -18.06
N THR A 535 -62.50 42.56 -18.72
CA THR A 535 -63.83 43.03 -18.32
C THR A 535 -64.78 43.01 -19.51
N ARG A 536 -66.09 43.22 -19.26
CA ARG A 536 -67.06 43.41 -20.35
C ARG A 536 -67.01 44.86 -20.82
N GLY A 537 -66.84 45.08 -22.14
CA GLY A 537 -66.91 46.41 -22.75
C GLY A 537 -65.66 46.81 -23.54
N GLU A 538 -65.63 48.08 -23.95
CA GLU A 538 -64.49 48.70 -24.63
C GLU A 538 -63.28 48.86 -23.71
N MET A 539 -62.10 48.97 -24.31
CA MET A 539 -60.85 49.17 -23.57
C MET A 539 -60.85 50.50 -22.83
N LYS A 540 -60.42 50.50 -21.56
CA LYS A 540 -60.20 51.69 -20.73
C LYS A 540 -58.90 51.58 -19.95
N VAL A 541 -58.28 52.72 -19.68
CA VAL A 541 -57.10 52.83 -18.82
C VAL A 541 -57.49 53.66 -17.60
N GLU A 542 -57.47 53.04 -16.43
CA GLU A 542 -57.74 53.69 -15.15
C GLU A 542 -56.43 53.85 -14.37
N SER A 543 -56.05 55.09 -14.11
CA SER A 543 -54.80 55.44 -13.44
C SER A 543 -55.08 55.90 -12.00
N LYS A 544 -54.42 55.29 -11.01
CA LYS A 544 -54.50 55.63 -9.58
C LYS A 544 -53.15 56.05 -9.03
N GLY A 545 -53.15 56.99 -8.08
CA GLY A 545 -51.96 57.60 -7.49
C GLY A 545 -51.26 58.55 -8.47
N GLN A 546 -51.16 59.84 -8.12
CA GLN A 546 -50.49 60.82 -8.97
C GLN A 546 -48.98 60.56 -9.02
N VAL A 547 -48.41 60.69 -10.22
CA VAL A 547 -46.97 60.80 -10.48
C VAL A 547 -46.68 62.27 -10.78
N GLY A 548 -45.63 62.80 -10.15
CA GLY A 548 -45.26 64.23 -10.17
C GLY A 548 -45.11 64.82 -11.56
#